data_AF-A0A396J1Q6-F1
#
_entry.id   AF-A0A396J1Q6-F1
#
_cell.length_a   1.000
_cell.length_b   1.000
_cell.length_c   1.000
_cell.angle_alpha   90.00
_cell.angle_beta   90.00
_cell.angle_gamma   90.00
#
_symmetry.space_group_name_H-M   'P 1'
#
loop_
_entity.id
_entity.type
_entity.pdbx_description
1 polymer ?
#
loop_
_entity_poly.entity_id
_entity_poly.type
_entity_poly.pdbx_seq_one_letter_code
_entity_poly.pdbx_strand_id
1 'polypeptide(L)'
;MATPAHAQAVKSLNKSPGRRRFVFKSFSDRVDDIDINVYRSLHKVKAEPSEGSSFFRDCLVEWRELNTTEDFISLYEEVIPCTQTLPLVLLHKETLISKLLSRLHMKARLSLEPILRLIAALSRDLLDEFIPLFPRIVDSLASLLESGADREPDIIEQIFTSWSYVMMYLQKYLIRNPSEVLKVTSKLRYYPKEYVRQFMAEAMSFVLRNAPDVQLKRGIERVITEVAKKPSPFRESGVELLLYNIMKGYSSRFHSKAERVLQLLTSKTIYHIGDGDDQGKDGDDQGKDGDDQGKLVL
;
A
#
# COMPACT_ATOMS: atom_id res chain seq x y z
N MET A 1 0.16 8.79 26.44
CA MET A 1 0.95 7.71 25.81
C MET A 1 0.24 6.40 26.05
N ALA A 2 -0.20 5.69 25.01
CA ALA A 2 -0.85 4.40 25.17
C ALA A 2 0.21 3.31 25.41
N THR A 3 0.27 2.81 26.64
CA THR A 3 1.07 1.64 27.03
C THR A 3 0.47 0.34 26.45
N PRO A 4 1.26 -0.75 26.33
CA PRO A 4 0.80 -2.08 25.87
C PRO A 4 -0.40 -2.65 26.67
N ALA A 5 -0.63 -2.15 27.89
CA ALA A 5 -1.76 -2.51 28.73
C ALA A 5 -3.14 -2.05 28.18
N HIS A 6 -3.17 -1.18 27.16
CA HIS A 6 -4.40 -0.75 26.49
C HIS A 6 -4.81 -1.64 25.31
N ALA A 7 -4.10 -2.73 25.02
CA ALA A 7 -4.61 -3.81 24.19
C ALA A 7 -5.72 -4.57 24.97
N GLN A 8 -6.75 -3.86 25.40
CA GLN A 8 -7.91 -4.44 26.04
C GLN A 8 -8.57 -5.34 25.01
N ALA A 9 -8.76 -6.61 25.37
CA ALA A 9 -9.55 -7.50 24.56
C ALA A 9 -10.92 -6.85 24.35
N VAL A 10 -11.29 -6.64 23.08
CA VAL A 10 -12.59 -6.09 22.71
C VAL A 10 -13.51 -7.25 22.41
N LYS A 11 -14.78 -7.14 22.81
CA LYS A 11 -15.80 -8.12 22.41
C LYS A 11 -16.03 -7.99 20.91
N SER A 12 -15.63 -9.01 20.17
CA SER A 12 -15.82 -9.13 18.72
C SER A 12 -16.80 -10.24 18.40
N LEU A 13 -17.33 -10.25 17.17
CA LEU A 13 -18.25 -11.29 16.72
C LEU A 13 -17.55 -12.66 16.74
N ASN A 14 -18.21 -13.65 17.32
CA ASN A 14 -17.75 -15.03 17.31
C ASN A 14 -18.02 -15.66 15.93
N LYS A 15 -16.95 -16.02 15.21
CA LYS A 15 -17.04 -16.69 13.91
C LYS A 15 -17.04 -18.22 14.03
N SER A 16 -16.85 -18.76 15.23
CA SER A 16 -16.84 -20.20 15.51
C SER A 16 -18.23 -20.73 15.85
N PRO A 17 -18.53 -22.02 15.60
CA PRO A 17 -19.80 -22.62 16.01
C PRO A 17 -19.94 -22.58 17.54
N GLY A 18 -20.93 -21.85 18.05
CA GLY A 18 -21.14 -21.71 19.49
C GLY A 18 -22.30 -20.79 19.84
N ARG A 19 -22.84 -20.93 21.06
CA ARG A 19 -23.97 -20.12 21.54
C ARG A 19 -23.61 -18.66 21.85
N ARG A 20 -22.35 -18.35 22.14
CA ARG A 20 -21.90 -16.99 22.48
C ARG A 20 -21.67 -16.18 21.22
N ARG A 21 -22.53 -15.19 20.97
CA ARG A 21 -22.44 -14.28 19.81
C ARG A 21 -21.19 -13.40 19.84
N PHE A 22 -20.74 -12.99 21.04
CA PHE A 22 -19.59 -12.11 21.20
C PHE A 22 -18.53 -12.75 22.11
N VAL A 23 -17.27 -12.66 21.69
CA VAL A 23 -16.10 -13.17 22.42
C VAL A 23 -14.99 -12.14 22.42
N PHE A 24 -14.19 -12.14 23.47
CA PHE A 24 -12.98 -11.32 23.54
C PHE A 24 -11.94 -11.89 22.58
N LYS A 25 -11.39 -11.04 21.71
CA LYS A 25 -10.32 -11.39 20.78
C LYS A 25 -9.07 -10.59 21.08
N SER A 26 -7.91 -11.22 20.96
CA SER A 26 -6.63 -10.51 21.04
C SER A 26 -6.44 -9.61 19.82
N PHE A 27 -5.44 -8.72 19.87
CA PHE A 27 -5.05 -7.92 18.71
C PHE A 27 -4.74 -8.81 17.50
N SER A 28 -3.93 -9.86 17.70
CA SER A 28 -3.54 -10.79 16.65
C SER A 28 -4.76 -11.49 16.04
N ASP A 29 -5.67 -12.02 16.86
CA ASP A 29 -6.89 -12.68 16.36
C ASP A 29 -7.75 -11.73 15.52
N ARG A 30 -7.82 -10.45 15.92
CA ARG A 30 -8.59 -9.44 15.18
C ARG A 30 -7.94 -9.09 13.85
N VAL A 31 -6.60 -9.00 13.80
CA VAL A 31 -5.86 -8.72 12.57
C VAL A 31 -5.95 -9.89 11.59
N ASP A 32 -5.82 -11.12 12.10
CA ASP A 32 -5.95 -12.34 11.29
C ASP A 32 -7.38 -12.51 10.73
N ASP A 33 -8.37 -11.93 11.41
CA ASP A 33 -9.78 -11.94 11.01
C ASP A 33 -10.13 -10.94 9.90
N ILE A 34 -9.23 -10.00 9.58
CA ILE A 34 -9.46 -8.98 8.55
C ILE A 34 -9.40 -9.62 7.17
N ASP A 35 -10.50 -9.56 6.40
CA ASP A 35 -10.54 -9.94 4.99
C ASP A 35 -10.78 -8.69 4.12
N ILE A 36 -9.69 -8.11 3.63
CA ILE A 36 -9.68 -6.89 2.81
C ILE A 36 -10.04 -7.16 1.34
N ASN A 37 -10.41 -8.39 0.97
CA ASN A 37 -10.60 -8.73 -0.44
C ASN A 37 -11.85 -8.08 -1.07
N VAL A 38 -11.69 -6.83 -1.53
CA VAL A 38 -12.72 -6.05 -2.21
C VAL A 38 -13.21 -6.69 -3.51
N TYR A 39 -12.39 -7.55 -4.14
CA TYR A 39 -12.74 -8.28 -5.35
C TYR A 39 -13.67 -9.47 -5.09
N ARG A 40 -13.73 -9.96 -3.84
CA ARG A 40 -14.65 -11.01 -3.38
C ARG A 40 -15.85 -10.45 -2.61
N SER A 41 -15.89 -9.15 -2.38
CA SER A 41 -16.97 -8.54 -1.61
C SER A 41 -18.32 -8.77 -2.28
N LEU A 42 -19.29 -9.25 -1.50
CA LEU A 42 -20.68 -9.39 -1.94
C LEU A 42 -21.39 -8.04 -2.07
N HIS A 43 -20.79 -6.95 -1.54
CA HIS A 43 -21.33 -5.62 -1.71
C HIS A 43 -21.14 -5.16 -3.16
N LYS A 44 -22.26 -4.88 -3.83
CA LYS A 44 -22.25 -4.31 -5.18
C LYS A 44 -21.59 -2.94 -5.14
N VAL A 45 -20.41 -2.84 -5.75
CA VAL A 45 -19.80 -1.56 -6.10
C VAL A 45 -20.74 -0.86 -7.09
N LYS A 46 -21.28 0.32 -6.71
CA LYS A 46 -22.16 1.12 -7.60
C LYS A 46 -21.46 1.34 -8.93
N ALA A 47 -22.09 1.03 -10.06
CA ALA A 47 -21.45 1.17 -11.39
C ALA A 47 -21.25 2.65 -11.77
N GLU A 48 -22.23 3.49 -11.44
CA GLU A 48 -22.31 4.92 -11.74
C GLU A 48 -22.65 5.69 -10.46
N PRO A 49 -22.27 6.98 -10.37
CA PRO A 49 -22.73 7.86 -9.31
C PRO A 49 -24.21 8.20 -9.50
N SER A 50 -24.81 8.85 -8.50
CA SER A 50 -26.15 9.44 -8.60
C SER A 50 -26.20 10.45 -9.75
N GLU A 51 -27.37 10.62 -10.36
CA GLU A 51 -27.54 11.49 -11.54
C GLU A 51 -27.04 12.92 -11.27
N GLY A 52 -26.16 13.42 -12.14
CA GLY A 52 -25.53 14.75 -11.99
C GLY A 52 -24.49 14.87 -10.85
N SER A 53 -24.17 13.78 -10.16
CA SER A 53 -23.23 13.73 -9.03
C SER A 53 -21.87 13.14 -9.43
N SER A 54 -21.01 12.87 -8.44
CA SER A 54 -19.76 12.13 -8.59
C SER A 54 -19.64 11.06 -7.50
N PHE A 55 -18.72 10.10 -7.64
CA PHE A 55 -18.52 9.07 -6.61
C PHE A 55 -18.05 9.71 -5.29
N PHE A 56 -17.19 10.71 -5.38
CA PHE A 56 -16.74 11.48 -4.22
C PHE A 56 -17.90 12.16 -3.50
N ARG A 57 -18.77 12.86 -4.23
CA ARG A 57 -19.91 13.58 -3.64
C ARG A 57 -20.90 12.63 -2.98
N ASP A 58 -21.24 11.54 -3.64
CA ASP A 58 -22.14 10.53 -3.08
C ASP A 58 -21.58 9.95 -1.78
N CYS A 59 -20.28 9.63 -1.77
CA CYS A 59 -19.57 9.15 -0.59
C CYS A 59 -19.56 10.21 0.54
N LEU A 60 -19.33 11.49 0.20
CA LEU A 60 -19.31 12.59 1.14
C LEU A 60 -20.66 12.81 1.84
N VAL A 61 -21.76 12.75 1.07
CA VAL A 61 -23.12 12.90 1.61
C VAL A 61 -23.49 11.69 2.47
N GLU A 62 -23.20 10.47 2.01
CA GLU A 62 -23.42 9.25 2.80
C GLU A 62 -22.70 9.31 4.15
N TRP A 63 -21.41 9.67 4.15
CA TRP A 63 -20.66 9.78 5.40
C TRP A 63 -21.09 10.96 6.28
N ARG A 64 -21.71 12.01 5.72
CA ARG A 64 -22.31 13.08 6.50
C ARG A 64 -23.46 12.61 7.37
N GLU A 65 -24.21 11.62 6.89
CA GLU A 65 -25.29 10.98 7.64
C GLU A 65 -24.76 9.96 8.67
N LEU A 66 -23.68 9.26 8.34
CA LEU A 66 -23.12 8.19 9.18
C LEU A 66 -22.13 8.66 10.25
N ASN A 67 -21.46 9.80 10.07
CA ASN A 67 -20.39 10.25 10.94
C ASN A 67 -20.64 11.68 11.48
N THR A 68 -20.58 11.82 12.80
CA THR A 68 -20.84 13.07 13.53
C THR A 68 -19.60 13.61 14.26
N THR A 69 -18.40 13.20 13.85
CA THR A 69 -17.15 13.63 14.49
C THR A 69 -16.76 15.03 14.03
N GLU A 70 -16.23 15.85 14.94
CA GLU A 70 -15.87 17.24 14.68
C GLU A 70 -14.89 17.39 13.50
N ASP A 71 -13.83 16.59 13.47
CA ASP A 71 -12.84 16.59 12.37
C ASP A 71 -13.48 16.30 11.01
N PHE A 72 -14.46 15.38 10.95
CA PHE A 72 -15.16 15.06 9.72
C PHE A 72 -16.14 16.17 9.31
N ILE A 73 -16.86 16.76 10.27
CA ILE A 73 -17.79 17.88 10.00
C ILE A 73 -17.01 19.08 9.45
N SER A 74 -15.89 19.43 10.08
CA SER A 74 -15.02 20.51 9.61
C SER A 74 -14.50 20.23 8.20
N LEU A 75 -14.04 19.00 7.92
CA LEU A 75 -13.63 18.62 6.56
C LEU A 75 -14.78 18.74 5.56
N TYR A 76 -15.97 18.25 5.92
CA TYR A 76 -17.17 18.31 5.07
C TYR A 76 -17.50 19.75 4.67
N GLU A 77 -17.54 20.67 5.64
CA GLU A 77 -17.82 22.09 5.40
C GLU A 77 -16.78 22.75 4.48
N GLU A 78 -15.51 22.34 4.58
CA GLU A 78 -14.44 22.84 3.73
C GLU A 78 -14.52 22.34 2.28
N VAL A 79 -14.96 21.09 2.05
CA VAL A 79 -14.90 20.45 0.72
C VAL A 79 -16.24 20.42 -0.02
N ILE A 80 -17.37 20.56 0.69
CA ILE A 80 -18.69 20.55 0.05
C ILE A 80 -18.86 21.61 -1.06
N PRO A 81 -18.33 22.85 -0.97
CA PRO A 81 -18.54 23.86 -2.00
C PRO A 81 -17.88 23.50 -3.34
N CYS A 82 -16.77 22.76 -3.32
CA CYS A 82 -15.98 22.41 -4.50
C CYS A 82 -16.22 20.98 -5.00
N THR A 83 -17.24 20.29 -4.49
CA THR A 83 -17.51 18.87 -4.81
C THR A 83 -18.91 18.64 -5.35
N GLN A 84 -19.64 19.70 -5.73
CA GLN A 84 -21.03 19.61 -6.20
C GLN A 84 -21.18 18.84 -7.52
N THR A 85 -20.17 18.88 -8.38
CA THR A 85 -20.18 18.20 -9.69
C THR A 85 -18.81 17.60 -9.97
N LEU A 86 -18.75 16.57 -10.84
CA LEU A 86 -17.49 15.95 -11.24
C LEU A 86 -16.46 16.96 -11.82
N PRO A 87 -16.84 17.94 -12.69
CA PRO A 87 -15.89 18.95 -13.14
C PRO A 87 -15.24 19.77 -12.02
N LEU A 88 -15.99 20.08 -10.94
CA LEU A 88 -15.43 20.78 -9.78
C LEU A 88 -14.46 19.88 -9.01
N VAL A 89 -14.79 18.59 -8.85
CA VAL A 89 -13.88 17.60 -8.22
C VAL A 89 -12.57 17.51 -9.00
N LEU A 90 -12.63 17.45 -10.33
CA LEU A 90 -11.44 17.42 -11.20
C LEU A 90 -10.61 18.70 -11.10
N LEU A 91 -11.28 19.86 -11.09
CA LEU A 91 -10.63 21.18 -10.98
C LEU A 91 -9.91 21.35 -9.63
N HIS A 92 -10.53 20.90 -8.54
CA HIS A 92 -10.04 21.10 -7.17
C HIS A 92 -9.30 19.90 -6.58
N LYS A 93 -8.94 18.90 -7.39
CA LYS A 93 -8.30 17.64 -6.94
C LYS A 93 -7.11 17.83 -5.99
N GLU A 94 -6.26 18.82 -6.24
CA GLU A 94 -5.09 19.12 -5.41
C GLU A 94 -5.47 19.68 -4.03
N THR A 95 -6.48 20.54 -3.98
CA THR A 95 -7.02 21.04 -2.72
C THR A 95 -7.69 19.90 -1.95
N LEU A 96 -8.53 19.11 -2.62
CA LEU A 96 -9.24 17.98 -2.02
C LEU A 96 -8.27 16.99 -1.38
N ILE A 97 -7.26 16.53 -2.13
CA ILE A 97 -6.30 15.57 -1.58
C ILE A 97 -5.52 16.18 -0.41
N SER A 98 -5.13 17.46 -0.48
CA SER A 98 -4.42 18.12 0.62
C SER A 98 -5.26 18.16 1.90
N LYS A 99 -6.55 18.49 1.78
CA LYS A 99 -7.48 18.52 2.92
C LYS A 99 -7.74 17.14 3.50
N LEU A 100 -7.95 16.13 2.66
CA LEU A 100 -8.12 14.75 3.11
C LEU A 100 -6.89 14.25 3.87
N LEU A 101 -5.70 14.43 3.30
CA LEU A 101 -4.45 13.97 3.90
C LEU A 101 -4.13 14.72 5.22
N SER A 102 -4.50 16.00 5.35
CA SER A 102 -4.29 16.75 6.60
C SER A 102 -5.08 16.21 7.80
N ARG A 103 -6.13 15.41 7.55
CA ARG A 103 -6.97 14.79 8.60
C ARG A 103 -6.58 13.34 8.89
N LEU A 104 -5.58 12.78 8.20
CA LEU A 104 -5.05 11.44 8.45
C LEU A 104 -4.09 11.43 9.65
N HIS A 105 -4.64 11.57 10.86
CA HIS A 105 -3.86 11.51 12.09
C HIS A 105 -4.65 10.91 13.26
N MET A 106 -3.94 10.33 14.23
CA MET A 106 -4.56 9.61 15.36
C MET A 106 -5.48 10.45 16.26
N LYS A 107 -5.34 11.78 16.28
CA LYS A 107 -6.28 12.65 17.00
C LYS A 107 -7.70 12.60 16.41
N ALA A 108 -7.81 12.32 15.11
CA ALA A 108 -9.05 12.23 14.35
C ALA A 108 -9.43 10.76 14.09
N ARG A 109 -9.06 9.84 14.98
CA ARG A 109 -9.23 8.38 14.75
C ARG A 109 -10.66 7.96 14.41
N LEU A 110 -11.67 8.67 14.93
CA LEU A 110 -13.09 8.40 14.69
C LEU A 110 -13.58 8.92 13.33
N SER A 111 -12.77 9.69 12.63
CA SER A 111 -13.02 10.26 11.29
C SER A 111 -12.19 9.57 10.21
N LEU A 112 -11.26 8.68 10.57
CA LEU A 112 -10.34 8.07 9.60
C LEU A 112 -11.08 7.24 8.55
N GLU A 113 -12.09 6.46 8.94
CA GLU A 113 -12.86 5.68 7.98
C GLU A 113 -13.48 6.55 6.87
N PRO A 114 -14.31 7.57 7.17
CA PRO A 114 -14.87 8.40 6.11
C PRO A 114 -13.80 9.08 5.26
N ILE A 115 -12.71 9.57 5.86
CA ILE A 115 -11.61 10.20 5.10
C ILE A 115 -10.97 9.20 4.13
N LEU A 116 -10.68 7.99 4.59
CA LEU A 116 -10.10 6.93 3.78
C LEU A 116 -11.06 6.48 2.67
N ARG A 117 -12.37 6.40 2.94
CA ARG A 117 -13.40 6.10 1.93
C ARG A 117 -13.52 7.22 0.88
N LEU A 118 -13.38 8.48 1.29
CA LEU A 118 -13.35 9.62 0.38
C LEU A 118 -12.12 9.60 -0.54
N ILE A 119 -10.94 9.22 -0.02
CA ILE A 119 -9.73 9.04 -0.84
C ILE A 119 -9.96 7.94 -1.90
N ALA A 120 -10.58 6.82 -1.52
CA ALA A 120 -10.92 5.76 -2.46
C ALA A 120 -11.95 6.22 -3.51
N ALA A 121 -12.99 6.95 -3.10
CA ALA A 121 -13.98 7.51 -4.03
C ALA A 121 -13.36 8.54 -4.98
N LEU A 122 -12.46 9.39 -4.49
CA LEU A 122 -11.71 10.36 -5.30
C LEU A 122 -10.87 9.65 -6.37
N SER A 123 -10.22 8.54 -6.02
CA SER A 123 -9.44 7.76 -7.00
C SER A 123 -10.30 7.22 -8.14
N ARG A 124 -11.58 6.95 -7.87
CA ARG A 124 -12.53 6.47 -8.85
C ARG A 124 -13.03 7.57 -9.79
N ASP A 125 -13.19 8.79 -9.29
CA ASP A 125 -13.54 9.96 -10.09
C ASP A 125 -12.35 10.42 -10.95
N LEU A 126 -11.13 10.46 -10.38
CA LEU A 126 -9.94 11.02 -11.04
C LEU A 126 -9.19 10.04 -11.96
N LEU A 127 -9.31 8.73 -11.72
CA LEU A 127 -8.68 7.69 -12.53
C LEU A 127 -7.17 7.90 -12.71
N ASP A 128 -6.66 8.06 -13.94
CA ASP A 128 -5.23 8.26 -14.20
C ASP A 128 -4.67 9.55 -13.62
N GLU A 129 -5.48 10.60 -13.47
CA GLU A 129 -5.08 11.84 -12.82
C GLU A 129 -4.83 11.67 -11.31
N PHE A 130 -5.26 10.54 -10.72
CA PHE A 130 -4.97 10.19 -9.33
C PHE A 130 -3.55 9.65 -9.14
N ILE A 131 -2.93 9.07 -10.18
CA ILE A 131 -1.62 8.39 -10.07
C ILE A 131 -0.50 9.30 -9.56
N PRO A 132 -0.36 10.55 -10.05
CA PRO A 132 0.63 11.48 -9.52
C PRO A 132 0.49 11.79 -8.02
N LEU A 133 -0.69 11.55 -7.43
CA LEU A 133 -0.96 11.80 -6.01
C LEU A 133 -0.50 10.66 -5.09
N PHE A 134 -0.19 9.48 -5.64
CA PHE A 134 0.20 8.29 -4.87
C PHE A 134 1.32 8.53 -3.86
N PRO A 135 2.43 9.23 -4.19
CA PRO A 135 3.52 9.44 -3.24
C PRO A 135 3.05 10.12 -1.94
N ARG A 136 2.22 11.16 -2.08
CA ARG A 136 1.68 11.91 -0.94
C ARG A 136 0.74 11.05 -0.09
N ILE A 137 -0.08 10.22 -0.73
CA ILE A 137 -1.01 9.31 -0.06
C ILE A 137 -0.23 8.24 0.69
N VAL A 138 0.71 7.57 0.03
CA VAL A 138 1.53 6.51 0.65
C VAL A 138 2.34 7.06 1.82
N ASP A 139 2.93 8.25 1.69
CA ASP A 139 3.66 8.89 2.78
C ASP A 139 2.75 9.23 3.97
N SER A 140 1.53 9.70 3.70
CA SER A 140 0.55 10.00 4.75
C SER A 140 0.04 8.74 5.44
N LEU A 141 -0.19 7.64 4.71
CA LEU A 141 -0.57 6.36 5.28
C LEU A 141 0.56 5.76 6.12
N ALA A 142 1.82 5.85 5.66
CA ALA A 142 2.97 5.40 6.42
C ALA A 142 3.11 6.21 7.73
N SER A 143 3.00 7.54 7.66
CA SER A 143 3.01 8.42 8.84
C SER A 143 1.88 8.09 9.82
N LEU A 144 0.66 7.83 9.31
CA LEU A 144 -0.47 7.42 10.14
C LEU A 144 -0.18 6.09 10.87
N LEU A 145 0.33 5.09 10.17
CA LEU A 145 0.74 3.81 10.77
C LEU A 145 1.81 4.01 11.85
N GLU A 146 2.86 4.78 11.55
CA GLU A 146 3.96 5.10 12.47
C GLU A 146 3.48 5.86 13.72
N SER A 147 2.44 6.68 13.57
CA SER A 147 1.83 7.44 14.68
C SER A 147 0.98 6.59 15.64
N GLY A 148 0.88 5.28 15.40
CA GLY A 148 0.23 4.32 16.28
C GLY A 148 -1.03 3.68 15.70
N ALA A 149 -1.44 4.04 14.48
CA ALA A 149 -2.55 3.35 13.80
C ALA A 149 -2.23 1.87 13.55
N ASP A 150 -0.94 1.51 13.46
CA ASP A 150 -0.50 0.12 13.34
C ASP A 150 -0.77 -0.74 14.59
N ARG A 151 -1.39 -0.19 15.65
CA ARG A 151 -1.81 -0.92 16.87
C ARG A 151 -3.33 -1.01 17.01
N GLU A 152 -4.08 -0.50 16.05
CA GLU A 152 -5.54 -0.43 16.10
C GLU A 152 -6.13 -1.24 14.93
N PRO A 153 -6.66 -2.47 15.18
CA PRO A 153 -7.13 -3.36 14.11
C PRO A 153 -8.18 -2.72 13.19
N ASP A 154 -9.10 -1.94 13.76
CA ASP A 154 -10.17 -1.28 12.97
C ASP A 154 -9.58 -0.24 12.00
N ILE A 155 -8.57 0.53 12.44
CA ILE A 155 -7.91 1.52 11.58
C ILE A 155 -7.08 0.83 10.50
N ILE A 156 -6.40 -0.26 10.84
CA ILE A 156 -5.66 -1.10 9.88
C ILE A 156 -6.62 -1.61 8.79
N GLU A 157 -7.76 -2.18 9.18
CA GLU A 157 -8.79 -2.63 8.24
C GLU A 157 -9.28 -1.49 7.34
N GLN A 158 -9.57 -0.32 7.92
CA GLN A 158 -10.01 0.87 7.16
C GLN A 158 -8.96 1.32 6.13
N ILE A 159 -7.69 1.38 6.52
CA ILE A 159 -6.57 1.79 5.64
C ILE A 159 -6.47 0.84 4.46
N PHE A 160 -6.33 -0.46 4.71
CA PHE A 160 -6.05 -1.41 3.64
C PHE A 160 -7.29 -1.76 2.82
N THR A 161 -8.49 -1.62 3.39
CA THR A 161 -9.74 -1.66 2.62
C THR A 161 -9.81 -0.51 1.64
N SER A 162 -9.57 0.73 2.09
CA SER A 162 -9.50 1.90 1.20
C SER A 162 -8.42 1.74 0.13
N TRP A 163 -7.21 1.34 0.52
CA TRP A 163 -6.11 1.09 -0.41
C TRP A 163 -6.48 0.03 -1.47
N SER A 164 -7.14 -1.05 -1.08
CA SER A 164 -7.56 -2.10 -2.01
C SER A 164 -8.64 -1.62 -2.97
N TYR A 165 -9.57 -0.76 -2.52
CA TYR A 165 -10.49 -0.08 -3.43
C TYR A 165 -9.75 0.80 -4.45
N VAL A 166 -8.73 1.57 -4.02
CA VAL A 166 -7.88 2.36 -4.94
C VAL A 166 -7.21 1.45 -5.96
N MET A 167 -6.61 0.34 -5.54
CA MET A 167 -5.98 -0.63 -6.45
C MET A 167 -6.99 -1.24 -7.43
N MET A 168 -8.22 -1.52 -6.98
CA MET A 168 -9.30 -2.05 -7.81
C MET A 168 -9.75 -1.04 -8.86
N TYR A 169 -10.04 0.20 -8.47
CA TYR A 169 -10.51 1.24 -9.40
C TYR A 169 -9.45 1.61 -10.43
N LEU A 170 -8.18 1.64 -10.03
CA LEU A 170 -7.08 2.07 -10.89
C LEU A 170 -6.37 0.93 -11.62
N GLN A 171 -6.80 -0.32 -11.43
CA GLN A 171 -6.12 -1.52 -11.96
C GLN A 171 -5.69 -1.35 -13.43
N LYS A 172 -6.60 -0.93 -14.31
CA LYS A 172 -6.34 -0.77 -15.76
C LYS A 172 -5.24 0.24 -16.09
N TYR A 173 -4.94 1.17 -15.18
CA TYR A 173 -3.86 2.14 -15.32
C TYR A 173 -2.58 1.66 -14.64
N LEU A 174 -2.68 1.04 -13.46
CA LEU A 174 -1.53 0.56 -12.70
C LEU A 174 -0.76 -0.55 -13.42
N ILE A 175 -1.47 -1.41 -14.17
CA ILE A 175 -0.83 -2.46 -14.99
C ILE A 175 0.06 -1.91 -16.11
N ARG A 176 -0.12 -0.64 -16.51
CA ARG A 176 0.67 -0.03 -17.58
C ARG A 176 2.09 0.28 -17.14
N ASN A 177 2.33 0.54 -15.85
CA ASN A 177 3.66 0.79 -15.30
C ASN A 177 3.76 0.33 -13.83
N PRO A 178 3.74 -0.98 -13.57
CA PRO A 178 3.77 -1.49 -12.20
C PRO A 178 5.08 -1.14 -11.47
N SER A 179 6.19 -0.93 -12.19
CA SER A 179 7.48 -0.58 -11.60
C SER A 179 7.45 0.77 -10.86
N GLU A 180 6.74 1.77 -11.37
CA GLU A 180 6.58 3.04 -10.67
C GLU A 180 5.66 2.89 -9.45
N VAL A 181 4.60 2.08 -9.55
CA VAL A 181 3.74 1.80 -8.39
C VAL A 181 4.54 1.08 -7.29
N LEU A 182 5.37 0.11 -7.65
CA LEU A 182 6.26 -0.58 -6.72
C LEU A 182 7.25 0.39 -6.04
N LYS A 183 7.86 1.30 -6.81
CA LYS A 183 8.75 2.33 -6.29
C LYS A 183 8.06 3.17 -5.21
N VAL A 184 6.87 3.71 -5.54
CA VAL A 184 6.13 4.60 -4.65
C VAL A 184 5.65 3.88 -3.39
N THR A 185 5.20 2.63 -3.51
CA THR A 185 4.66 1.84 -2.38
C THR A 185 5.73 1.20 -1.48
N SER A 186 7.02 1.39 -1.78
CA SER A 186 8.12 0.71 -1.07
C SER A 186 8.09 0.88 0.45
N LYS A 187 7.72 2.07 0.96
CA LYS A 187 7.61 2.34 2.41
C LYS A 187 6.59 1.43 3.11
N LEU A 188 5.45 1.19 2.48
CA LEU A 188 4.40 0.32 3.02
C LEU A 188 4.70 -1.16 2.76
N ARG A 189 5.23 -1.51 1.58
CA ARG A 189 5.59 -2.91 1.24
C ARG A 189 6.66 -3.50 2.16
N TYR A 190 7.56 -2.66 2.66
CA TYR A 190 8.66 -3.07 3.54
C TYR A 190 8.49 -2.54 4.97
N TYR A 191 7.24 -2.26 5.37
CA TYR A 191 6.94 -1.76 6.70
C TYR A 191 7.35 -2.78 7.79
N PRO A 192 7.72 -2.35 9.01
CA PRO A 192 8.22 -3.26 10.05
C PRO A 192 7.22 -4.34 10.49
N LYS A 193 5.92 -4.03 10.47
CA LYS A 193 4.85 -4.94 10.88
C LYS A 193 4.47 -5.92 9.79
N GLU A 194 4.44 -7.21 10.11
CA GLU A 194 4.18 -8.27 9.14
C GLU A 194 2.79 -8.18 8.49
N TYR A 195 1.73 -7.96 9.27
CA TYR A 195 0.37 -7.82 8.72
C TYR A 195 0.24 -6.68 7.72
N VAL A 196 0.96 -5.57 7.92
CA VAL A 196 1.02 -4.48 6.92
C VAL A 196 1.67 -4.99 5.63
N ARG A 197 2.79 -5.71 5.73
CA ARG A 197 3.43 -6.32 4.56
C ARG A 197 2.52 -7.32 3.86
N GLN A 198 1.77 -8.13 4.62
CA GLN A 198 0.80 -9.09 4.07
C GLN A 198 -0.32 -8.37 3.30
N PHE A 199 -0.98 -7.36 3.88
CA PHE A 199 -2.02 -6.60 3.18
C PHE A 199 -1.50 -5.87 1.94
N MET A 200 -0.30 -5.29 2.03
CA MET A 200 0.35 -4.66 0.87
C MET A 200 0.69 -5.67 -0.22
N ALA A 201 1.20 -6.85 0.16
CA ALA A 201 1.51 -7.92 -0.77
C ALA A 201 0.25 -8.41 -1.49
N GLU A 202 -0.85 -8.62 -0.77
CA GLU A 202 -2.13 -9.00 -1.36
C GLU A 202 -2.63 -7.96 -2.36
N ALA A 203 -2.71 -6.69 -1.95
CA ALA A 203 -3.18 -5.60 -2.81
C ALA A 203 -2.31 -5.42 -4.07
N MET A 204 -0.97 -5.47 -3.92
CA MET A 204 -0.03 -5.29 -5.02
C MET A 204 0.07 -6.51 -5.93
N SER A 205 -0.14 -7.71 -5.39
CA SER A 205 -0.13 -8.95 -6.18
C SER A 205 -1.18 -8.91 -7.28
N PHE A 206 -2.32 -8.28 -7.03
CA PHE A 206 -3.39 -8.13 -8.00
C PHE A 206 -2.97 -7.26 -9.19
N VAL A 207 -2.24 -6.17 -8.95
CA VAL A 207 -1.71 -5.31 -10.02
C VAL A 207 -0.72 -6.12 -10.87
N LEU A 208 0.25 -6.80 -10.26
CA LEU A 208 1.26 -7.54 -11.00
C LEU A 208 0.70 -8.75 -11.74
N ARG A 209 -0.20 -9.52 -11.12
CA ARG A 209 -0.85 -10.69 -11.73
C ARG A 209 -1.64 -10.34 -13.00
N ASN A 210 -2.18 -9.12 -13.06
CA ASN A 210 -2.96 -8.63 -14.20
C ASN A 210 -2.14 -7.79 -15.19
N ALA A 211 -0.85 -7.57 -14.92
CA ALA A 211 0.03 -6.88 -15.84
C ALA A 211 0.40 -7.75 -17.05
N PRO A 212 0.64 -7.16 -18.24
CA PRO A 212 1.23 -7.87 -19.36
C PRO A 212 2.58 -8.49 -19.00
N ASP A 213 2.95 -9.59 -19.64
CA ASP A 213 4.18 -10.35 -19.35
C ASP A 213 5.46 -9.52 -19.24
N VAL A 214 5.64 -8.56 -20.17
CA VAL A 214 6.80 -7.66 -20.15
C VAL A 214 6.84 -6.81 -18.89
N GLN A 215 5.68 -6.32 -18.45
CA GLN A 215 5.55 -5.47 -17.26
C GLN A 215 5.61 -6.31 -15.97
N LEU A 216 5.07 -7.53 -15.97
CA LEU A 216 5.24 -8.49 -14.89
C LEU A 216 6.71 -8.83 -14.66
N LYS A 217 7.45 -9.17 -15.73
CA LYS A 217 8.89 -9.44 -15.67
C LYS A 217 9.66 -8.27 -15.08
N ARG A 218 9.44 -7.05 -15.59
CA ARG A 218 10.06 -5.82 -15.06
C ARG A 218 9.72 -5.56 -13.60
N GLY A 219 8.49 -5.84 -13.18
CA GLY A 219 8.06 -5.72 -11.79
C GLY A 219 8.79 -6.70 -10.86
N ILE A 220 8.94 -7.96 -11.28
CA ILE A 220 9.67 -8.99 -10.54
C ILE A 220 11.16 -8.63 -10.43
N GLU A 221 11.80 -8.28 -11.55
CA GLU A 221 13.21 -7.83 -11.57
C GLU A 221 13.43 -6.64 -10.63
N ARG A 222 12.49 -5.68 -10.63
CA ARG A 222 12.53 -4.51 -9.76
C ARG A 222 12.53 -4.89 -8.27
N VAL A 223 11.59 -5.72 -7.82
CA VAL A 223 11.51 -6.07 -6.39
C VAL A 223 12.70 -6.91 -5.93
N ILE A 224 13.22 -7.79 -6.79
CA ILE A 224 14.44 -8.55 -6.50
C ILE A 224 15.64 -7.61 -6.37
N THR A 225 15.78 -6.67 -7.32
CA THR A 225 16.85 -5.66 -7.28
C THR A 225 16.75 -4.78 -6.02
N GLU A 226 15.54 -4.46 -5.56
CA GLU A 226 15.33 -3.66 -4.33
C GLU A 226 15.79 -4.37 -3.06
N VAL A 227 15.71 -5.71 -3.02
CA VAL A 227 16.21 -6.54 -1.92
C VAL A 227 17.72 -6.70 -2.05
N ALA A 228 18.22 -7.07 -3.24
CA ALA A 228 19.64 -7.26 -3.49
C ALA A 228 20.47 -6.01 -3.14
N LYS A 229 20.02 -4.82 -3.54
CA LYS A 229 20.71 -3.55 -3.26
C LYS A 229 20.69 -3.13 -1.79
N LYS A 230 19.65 -3.52 -1.05
CA LYS A 230 19.45 -3.13 0.34
C LYS A 230 18.83 -4.30 1.12
N PRO A 231 19.61 -5.33 1.47
CA PRO A 231 19.09 -6.49 2.17
C PRO A 231 18.54 -6.09 3.54
N SER A 232 17.36 -6.58 3.88
CA SER A 232 16.81 -6.49 5.23
C SER A 232 15.72 -7.53 5.44
N PRO A 233 15.51 -8.02 6.67
CA PRO A 233 14.47 -9.02 6.95
C PRO A 233 13.07 -8.56 6.52
N PHE A 234 12.78 -7.26 6.64
CA PHE A 234 11.49 -6.69 6.23
C PHE A 234 11.33 -6.64 4.71
N ARG A 235 12.42 -6.39 3.97
CA ARG A 235 12.42 -6.36 2.51
C ARG A 235 12.29 -7.76 1.93
N GLU A 236 13.07 -8.70 2.45
CA GLU A 236 13.00 -10.12 2.08
C GLU A 236 11.60 -10.67 2.30
N SER A 237 11.05 -10.53 3.52
CA SER A 237 9.69 -10.93 3.87
C SER A 237 8.63 -10.25 2.98
N GLY A 238 8.78 -8.95 2.70
CA GLY A 238 7.83 -8.22 1.85
C GLY A 238 7.82 -8.71 0.40
N VAL A 239 9.00 -9.01 -0.17
CA VAL A 239 9.11 -9.56 -1.53
C VAL A 239 8.64 -11.01 -1.59
N GLU A 240 8.99 -11.83 -0.60
CA GLU A 240 8.50 -13.21 -0.50
C GLU A 240 6.97 -13.25 -0.47
N LEU A 241 6.34 -12.48 0.44
CA LEU A 241 4.90 -12.38 0.55
C LEU A 241 4.26 -11.90 -0.75
N LEU A 242 4.87 -10.92 -1.43
CA LEU A 242 4.37 -10.43 -2.71
C LEU A 242 4.44 -11.50 -3.80
N LEU A 243 5.59 -12.15 -3.99
CA LEU A 243 5.76 -13.20 -4.99
C LEU A 243 4.81 -14.38 -4.73
N TYR A 244 4.70 -14.80 -3.47
CA TYR A 244 3.76 -15.83 -3.06
C TYR A 244 2.32 -15.44 -3.40
N ASN A 245 1.89 -14.22 -3.05
CA ASN A 245 0.55 -13.74 -3.37
C ASN A 245 0.32 -13.54 -4.87
N ILE A 246 1.34 -13.26 -5.69
CA ILE A 246 1.17 -13.24 -7.16
C ILE A 246 0.80 -14.64 -7.67
N MET A 247 1.40 -15.70 -7.11
CA MET A 247 1.19 -17.09 -7.54
C MET A 247 -0.05 -17.75 -6.91
N LYS A 248 -0.41 -17.36 -5.69
CA LYS A 248 -1.52 -17.91 -4.91
C LYS A 248 -2.87 -17.60 -5.55
N GLY A 249 -3.55 -18.64 -6.01
CA GLY A 249 -4.95 -18.63 -6.43
C GLY A 249 -5.93 -18.78 -5.28
N TYR A 250 -7.18 -19.14 -5.61
CA TYR A 250 -8.21 -19.41 -4.60
C TYR A 250 -7.85 -20.63 -3.75
N SER A 251 -8.31 -20.68 -2.49
CA SER A 251 -8.12 -21.82 -1.57
C SER A 251 -6.65 -22.24 -1.31
N SER A 252 -5.71 -21.28 -1.34
CA SER A 252 -4.27 -21.54 -1.12
C SER A 252 -3.61 -22.48 -2.15
N ARG A 253 -4.21 -22.65 -3.32
CA ARG A 253 -3.63 -23.40 -4.46
C ARG A 253 -3.00 -22.43 -5.46
N PHE A 254 -2.03 -22.86 -6.24
CA PHE A 254 -1.52 -22.06 -7.36
C PHE A 254 -2.52 -22.00 -8.52
N HIS A 255 -2.59 -20.86 -9.19
CA HIS A 255 -3.38 -20.69 -10.42
C HIS A 255 -2.49 -20.83 -11.68
N SER A 256 -3.09 -20.84 -12.87
CA SER A 256 -2.39 -21.02 -14.15
C SER A 256 -1.22 -20.06 -14.40
N LYS A 257 -1.29 -18.79 -13.94
CA LYS A 257 -0.19 -17.82 -14.09
C LYS A 257 1.01 -18.06 -13.16
N ALA A 258 0.93 -18.98 -12.19
CA ALA A 258 2.00 -19.20 -11.22
C ALA A 258 3.24 -19.80 -11.88
N GLU A 259 3.04 -20.72 -12.83
CA GLU A 259 4.13 -21.31 -13.62
C GLU A 259 4.99 -20.23 -14.30
N ARG A 260 4.34 -19.21 -14.85
CA ARG A 260 5.03 -18.11 -15.51
C ARG A 260 5.92 -17.33 -14.54
N VAL A 261 5.45 -17.07 -13.32
CA VAL A 261 6.23 -16.40 -12.28
C VAL A 261 7.45 -17.26 -11.90
N LEU A 262 7.25 -18.57 -11.70
CA LEU A 262 8.34 -19.49 -11.38
C LEU A 262 9.40 -19.53 -12.49
N GLN A 263 8.99 -19.61 -13.76
CA GLN A 263 9.91 -19.56 -14.90
C GLN A 263 10.72 -18.26 -14.93
N LEU A 264 10.08 -17.12 -14.61
CA LEU A 264 10.78 -15.83 -14.52
C LEU A 264 11.80 -15.86 -13.38
N LEU A 265 11.40 -16.34 -12.20
CA LEU A 265 12.26 -16.45 -11.01
C LEU A 265 13.48 -17.35 -11.23
N THR A 266 13.33 -18.43 -12.01
CA THR A 266 14.43 -19.35 -12.36
C THR A 266 15.20 -18.96 -13.60
N SER A 267 14.87 -17.83 -14.24
CA SER A 267 15.56 -17.38 -15.45
C SER A 267 16.96 -16.85 -15.14
N LYS A 268 17.92 -17.09 -16.04
CA LYS A 268 19.32 -16.63 -15.92
C LYS A 268 19.45 -15.12 -15.64
N THR A 269 18.45 -14.33 -16.02
CA THR A 269 18.42 -12.87 -15.82
C THR A 269 18.41 -12.47 -14.34
N ILE A 270 17.83 -13.28 -13.45
CA ILE A 270 17.78 -12.97 -12.01
C ILE A 270 19.08 -13.35 -11.30
N TYR A 271 19.77 -14.40 -11.76
CA TYR A 271 21.05 -14.84 -11.17
C TYR A 271 22.14 -13.77 -11.29
N HIS A 272 22.17 -13.00 -12.39
CA HIS A 272 23.15 -11.91 -12.57
C HIS A 272 22.88 -10.67 -11.70
N ILE A 273 21.70 -10.54 -11.09
CA ILE A 273 21.39 -9.39 -10.21
C ILE A 273 22.17 -9.52 -8.88
N GLY A 274 22.55 -10.73 -8.48
CA GLY A 274 23.34 -10.98 -7.26
C GLY A 274 24.86 -10.85 -7.45
N ASP A 275 25.38 -11.10 -8.65
CA ASP A 275 26.83 -11.14 -8.94
C ASP A 275 27.44 -9.79 -9.37
N GLY A 276 26.61 -8.76 -9.60
CA GLY A 276 27.05 -7.51 -10.24
C GLY A 276 27.76 -6.49 -9.34
N ASP A 277 27.83 -6.71 -8.02
CA ASP A 277 28.39 -5.73 -7.07
C ASP A 277 29.75 -6.14 -6.46
N ASP A 278 30.37 -7.24 -6.88
CA ASP A 278 31.63 -7.75 -6.30
C ASP A 278 32.83 -7.79 -7.27
N GLN A 279 32.74 -7.11 -8.43
CA GLN A 279 33.89 -6.93 -9.32
C GLN A 279 34.21 -5.44 -9.49
N GLY A 280 34.96 -4.90 -8.54
CA GLY A 280 35.50 -3.56 -8.68
C GLY A 280 36.13 -2.98 -7.42
N LYS A 281 37.10 -3.70 -6.83
CA LYS A 281 38.18 -3.17 -5.98
C LYS A 281 39.04 -4.34 -5.52
N ASP A 282 39.95 -4.79 -6.38
CA ASP A 282 41.19 -5.43 -5.97
C ASP A 282 42.13 -5.46 -7.17
N GLY A 283 43.31 -4.84 -7.02
CA GLY A 283 44.39 -4.88 -8.01
C GLY A 283 44.89 -3.51 -8.44
N ASP A 284 45.69 -2.86 -7.59
CA ASP A 284 47.00 -2.33 -7.99
C ASP A 284 47.76 -1.89 -6.73
N ASP A 285 48.32 -2.89 -6.04
CA ASP A 285 49.48 -2.70 -5.16
C ASP A 285 50.70 -3.18 -5.94
N GLN A 286 51.39 -2.25 -6.59
CA GLN A 286 52.77 -2.44 -7.02
C GLN A 286 53.65 -1.46 -6.25
N GLY A 287 54.38 -2.03 -5.29
CA GLY A 287 55.42 -1.36 -4.54
C GLY A 287 56.50 -0.74 -5.44
N LYS A 288 56.96 0.43 -5.02
CA LYS A 288 58.26 0.96 -5.36
C LYS A 288 58.92 1.44 -4.07
N ASP A 289 59.77 0.58 -3.51
CA ASP A 289 60.80 0.98 -2.58
C ASP A 289 62.06 1.39 -3.35
N GLY A 290 62.64 2.53 -2.92
CA GLY A 290 64.06 2.86 -2.98
C GLY A 290 64.67 3.20 -4.35
N ASP A 291 65.03 4.47 -4.57
CA ASP A 291 66.43 4.82 -4.31
C ASP A 291 66.66 6.33 -4.17
N ASP A 292 67.63 6.61 -3.33
CA ASP A 292 68.13 7.86 -2.80
C ASP A 292 68.94 8.65 -3.84
N GLN A 293 68.74 9.98 -3.93
CA GLN A 293 69.79 10.99 -4.12
C GLN A 293 69.20 12.41 -4.22
N GLY A 294 69.31 13.14 -3.11
CA GLY A 294 69.28 14.60 -3.09
C GLY A 294 70.69 15.18 -2.91
N LYS A 295 70.91 16.36 -3.52
CA LYS A 295 72.07 17.31 -3.51
C LYS A 295 72.85 17.29 -4.84
N LEU A 296 73.18 18.42 -5.48
CA LEU A 296 73.27 19.85 -5.15
C LEU A 296 73.10 20.61 -6.51
N VAL A 297 72.63 21.86 -6.57
CA VAL A 297 73.44 23.07 -6.85
C VAL A 297 72.48 24.27 -7.07
N LEU A 298 72.83 25.39 -6.42
CA LEU A 298 72.31 26.78 -6.45
C LEU A 298 71.01 27.08 -5.69
#